data_AF-A0AA37WVK0-F1
#
_entry.id   AF-A0AA37WVK0-F1
#
_cell.length_a   1.000
_cell.length_b   1.000
_cell.length_c   1.000
_cell.angle_alpha   90.00
_cell.angle_beta   90.00
_cell.angle_gamma   90.00
#
_symmetry.space_group_name_H-M   'P 1'
#
loop_
_entity.id
_entity.type
_entity.pdbx_description
1 polymer ?
#
loop_
_entity_poly.entity_id
_entity_poly.type
_entity_poly.pdbx_seq_one_letter_code
_entity_poly.pdbx_strand_id
1 'polypeptide(L)'
;MPDHYCINPLDPYADQEVLVTYELGCPLVLIRSVLNEDGYNILSELSDECVRILQVEISVYYEYIKPYEWAQDAIDTINVIVALRAT
;
A
#
# COMPACT_ATOMS: atom_id res chain seq x y z
N MET A 1 6.22 -15.22 -4.43
CA MET A 1 5.50 -14.02 -3.96
C MET A 1 5.91 -13.83 -2.51
N PRO A 2 6.44 -12.67 -2.11
CA PRO A 2 6.65 -12.38 -0.71
C PRO A 2 5.32 -12.38 0.06
N ASP A 3 5.41 -12.67 1.34
CA ASP A 3 4.31 -12.64 2.30
C ASP A 3 4.69 -11.82 3.54
N HIS A 4 3.69 -11.25 4.20
CA HIS A 4 3.86 -10.47 5.42
C HIS A 4 2.61 -10.57 6.29
N TYR A 5 2.79 -10.70 7.60
CA TYR A 5 1.69 -10.57 8.56
C TYR A 5 1.44 -9.09 8.79
N CYS A 6 0.20 -8.65 8.57
CA CYS A 6 -0.26 -7.30 8.83
C CYS A 6 -1.37 -7.30 9.86
N ILE A 7 -1.60 -6.17 10.51
CA ILE A 7 -2.81 -5.99 11.34
C ILE A 7 -4.04 -6.18 10.44
N ASN A 8 -5.02 -6.95 10.92
CA ASN A 8 -6.29 -7.14 10.23
C ASN A 8 -7.02 -5.79 10.14
N PRO A 9 -7.22 -5.22 8.94
CA PRO A 9 -7.83 -3.89 8.81
C PRO A 9 -9.33 -3.90 9.13
N LEU A 10 -9.94 -5.08 9.26
CA LEU A 10 -11.32 -5.23 9.73
C LEU A 10 -11.42 -5.35 11.25
N ASP A 11 -10.30 -5.53 11.96
CA ASP A 11 -10.27 -5.59 13.41
C ASP A 11 -9.99 -4.19 14.01
N PRO A 12 -11.01 -3.52 14.58
CA PRO A 12 -10.84 -2.20 15.15
C PRO A 12 -9.96 -2.18 16.41
N TYR A 13 -9.67 -3.33 17.00
CA TYR A 13 -8.85 -3.44 18.21
C TYR A 13 -7.39 -3.81 17.92
N ALA A 14 -7.06 -4.16 16.67
CA ALA A 14 -5.72 -4.59 16.24
C ALA A 14 -5.17 -5.80 17.03
N ASP A 15 -6.05 -6.70 17.45
CA ASP A 15 -5.72 -7.96 18.13
C ASP A 15 -5.50 -9.11 17.11
N GLN A 16 -6.00 -8.96 15.89
CA GLN A 16 -5.89 -9.95 14.82
C GLN A 16 -4.91 -9.53 13.73
N GLU A 17 -4.25 -10.54 13.14
CA GLU A 17 -3.38 -10.39 11.98
C GLU A 17 -3.97 -11.11 10.76
N VAL A 18 -3.54 -10.66 9.58
CA VAL A 18 -3.80 -11.30 8.29
C VAL A 18 -2.49 -11.58 7.57
N LEU A 19 -2.42 -12.70 6.85
CA LEU A 19 -1.28 -13.01 5.98
C LEU A 19 -1.52 -12.41 4.59
N VAL A 20 -0.71 -11.42 4.23
CA VAL A 20 -0.81 -10.72 2.94
C VAL A 20 0.24 -11.27 1.99
N THR A 21 -0.18 -11.74 0.82
CA THR A 21 0.74 -12.00 -0.30
C THR A 21 0.67 -10.86 -1.29
N TYR A 22 1.82 -10.45 -1.82
CA TYR A 22 1.90 -9.27 -2.67
C TYR A 22 2.98 -9.40 -3.74
N GLU A 23 2.96 -8.46 -4.68
CA GLU A 23 4.02 -8.23 -5.66
C GLU A 23 4.57 -6.82 -5.49
N LEU A 24 5.85 -6.64 -5.79
CA LEU A 24 6.45 -5.32 -5.81
C LEU A 24 5.78 -4.46 -6.87
N GLY A 25 5.37 -3.26 -6.48
CA GLY A 25 4.76 -2.27 -7.36
C GLY A 25 5.28 -0.88 -7.03
N CYS A 26 5.07 0.06 -7.95
CA CYS A 26 5.40 1.47 -7.76
C CYS A 26 4.12 2.28 -8.07
N PRO A 27 3.64 3.14 -7.13
CA PRO A 27 4.29 3.56 -5.89
C PRO A 27 4.07 2.63 -4.68
N LEU A 28 3.12 1.69 -4.77
CA LEU A 28 2.74 0.77 -3.70
C LEU A 28 2.77 -0.67 -4.22
N VAL A 29 2.95 -1.62 -3.31
CA VAL A 29 2.83 -3.05 -3.61
C VAL A 29 1.45 -3.40 -4.14
N LEU A 30 1.37 -4.43 -4.97
CA LEU A 30 0.12 -4.99 -5.47
C LEU A 30 -0.27 -6.18 -4.59
N ILE A 31 -1.37 -6.05 -3.84
CA ILE A 31 -1.89 -7.13 -2.99
C ILE A 31 -2.53 -8.21 -3.87
N ARG A 32 -2.14 -9.47 -3.64
CA ARG A 32 -2.63 -10.66 -4.37
C ARG A 32 -3.58 -11.49 -3.53
N SER A 33 -3.36 -11.58 -2.22
CA SER A 33 -4.28 -12.22 -1.29
C SER A 33 -4.15 -11.64 0.10
N VAL A 34 -5.22 -11.74 0.89
CA VAL A 34 -5.24 -11.40 2.32
C VAL A 34 -5.94 -12.55 3.04
N LEU A 35 -5.20 -13.37 3.77
CA LEU A 35 -5.76 -14.53 4.47
C LEU A 35 -5.99 -14.19 5.94
N ASN A 36 -7.20 -14.47 6.45
CA ASN A 36 -7.49 -14.37 7.88
C ASN A 36 -6.95 -15.60 8.66
N GLU A 37 -7.21 -15.66 9.96
CA GLU A 37 -6.77 -16.76 10.84
C GLU A 37 -7.30 -18.14 10.42
N ASP A 38 -8.47 -18.18 9.78
CA ASP A 38 -9.07 -19.41 9.25
C ASP A 38 -8.52 -19.80 7.86
N GLY A 39 -7.65 -18.98 7.27
CA GLY A 39 -7.10 -19.17 5.93
C GLY A 39 -8.01 -18.76 4.78
N TYR A 40 -9.12 -18.06 5.06
CA TYR A 40 -10.00 -17.52 4.02
C TYR A 40 -9.42 -16.24 3.42
N ASN A 41 -9.46 -16.14 2.09
CA ASN A 41 -9.04 -14.93 1.39
C ASN A 41 -10.14 -13.87 1.45
N ILE A 42 -9.93 -12.84 2.26
CA ILE A 42 -10.88 -11.77 2.51
C ILE A 42 -10.63 -10.53 1.63
N LEU A 43 -9.70 -10.57 0.68
CA LEU A 43 -9.34 -9.39 -0.14
C LEU A 43 -10.55 -8.75 -0.83
N SER A 44 -11.53 -9.53 -1.28
CA SER A 44 -12.76 -9.02 -1.91
C SER A 44 -13.74 -8.35 -0.94
N GLU A 45 -13.54 -8.55 0.36
CA GLU A 45 -14.36 -7.98 1.44
C GLU A 45 -13.76 -6.67 1.97
N LEU A 46 -12.50 -6.41 1.65
CA LEU A 46 -11.81 -5.20 2.06
C LEU A 46 -12.27 -4.00 1.23
N SER A 47 -12.49 -2.87 1.90
CA SER A 47 -12.62 -1.59 1.22
C SER A 47 -11.28 -1.16 0.62
N ASP A 48 -11.32 -0.25 -0.35
CA ASP A 48 -10.09 0.34 -0.92
C ASP A 48 -9.21 1.01 0.16
N GLU A 49 -9.82 1.50 1.25
CA GLU A 49 -9.10 2.10 2.38
C GLU A 49 -8.34 1.03 3.18
N CYS A 50 -8.98 -0.10 3.47
CA CYS A 50 -8.34 -1.25 4.11
C CYS A 50 -7.17 -1.77 3.27
N VAL A 51 -7.36 -1.87 1.95
CA VAL A 51 -6.30 -2.27 1.01
C VAL A 51 -5.12 -1.30 1.06
N ARG A 52 -5.38 0.02 1.10
CA ARG A 52 -4.32 1.04 1.20
C ARG A 52 -3.55 0.96 2.52
N ILE A 53 -4.22 0.66 3.64
CA ILE A 53 -3.56 0.48 4.95
C ILE A 53 -2.53 -0.65 4.85
N LEU A 54 -2.94 -1.82 4.32
CA LEU A 54 -2.05 -2.96 4.13
C LEU A 54 -0.86 -2.63 3.20
N GLN A 55 -1.11 -1.91 2.10
CA GLN A 55 -0.06 -1.50 1.18
C GLN A 55 0.98 -0.58 1.84
N VAL A 56 0.54 0.35 2.70
CA VAL A 56 1.42 1.26 3.44
C VAL A 56 2.22 0.50 4.49
N GLU A 57 1.58 -0.37 5.26
CA GLU A 57 2.24 -1.20 6.27
C GLU A 57 3.38 -2.03 5.67
N ILE A 58 3.12 -2.74 4.56
CA ILE A 58 4.14 -3.50 3.83
C ILE A 58 5.25 -2.58 3.31
N SER A 59 4.90 -1.42 2.76
CA SER A 59 5.90 -0.47 2.23
C SER A 59 6.80 0.11 3.32
N VAL A 60 6.27 0.34 4.52
CA VAL A 60 7.04 0.78 5.70
C VAL A 60 7.96 -0.33 6.19
N TYR A 61 7.48 -1.58 6.28
CA TYR A 61 8.29 -2.71 6.73
C TYR A 61 9.51 -2.96 5.84
N TYR A 62 9.35 -2.88 4.52
CA TYR A 62 10.43 -3.18 3.58
C TYR A 62 11.43 -2.04 3.37
N GLU A 63 11.37 -0.98 4.18
CA GLU A 63 12.16 0.24 3.95
C GLU A 63 12.08 0.62 2.46
N TYR A 64 10.87 0.71 1.89
CA TYR A 64 10.72 1.45 0.63
C TYR A 64 11.01 2.91 0.95
N ILE A 65 12.30 3.20 1.09
CA ILE A 65 12.88 4.49 1.32
C ILE A 65 12.50 5.27 0.07
N LYS A 66 11.56 6.18 0.28
CA LYS A 66 10.95 7.14 -0.66
C LYS A 66 9.66 6.68 -1.36
N PRO A 67 8.60 6.32 -0.61
CA PRO A 67 7.25 6.21 -1.15
C PRO A 67 6.65 7.59 -1.50
N TYR A 68 7.47 8.65 -1.46
CA TYR A 68 7.13 10.01 -1.84
C TYR A 68 8.06 10.59 -2.91
N GLU A 69 9.04 9.82 -3.44
CA GLU A 69 9.89 10.33 -4.53
C GLU A 69 9.09 10.54 -5.81
N TRP A 70 8.18 9.63 -6.14
CA TRP A 70 7.23 9.82 -7.23
C TRP A 70 6.32 11.03 -6.98
N ALA A 71 5.94 11.29 -5.73
CA ALA A 71 5.09 12.42 -5.37
C ALA A 71 5.86 13.73 -5.54
N GLN A 72 7.13 13.75 -5.15
CA GLN A 72 8.03 14.88 -5.37
C GLN A 72 8.28 15.11 -6.88
N ASP A 73 8.54 14.06 -7.65
CA ASP A 73 8.73 14.13 -9.11
C ASP A 73 7.46 14.61 -9.83
N ALA A 74 6.27 14.18 -9.38
CA ALA A 74 5.00 14.68 -9.89
C ALA A 74 4.79 16.17 -9.58
N ILE A 75 5.10 16.60 -8.34
CA ILE A 75 5.05 18.01 -7.94
C ILE A 75 6.02 18.84 -8.77
N ASP A 76 7.25 18.37 -8.94
CA ASP A 76 8.30 19.05 -9.71
C ASP A 76 7.91 19.18 -11.19
N THR A 77 7.36 18.11 -11.77
CA THR A 77 6.82 18.12 -13.14
C THR A 77 5.68 19.13 -13.31
N ILE A 78 4.74 19.17 -12.37
CA ILE A 78 3.64 20.14 -12.39
C ILE A 78 4.18 21.57 -12.31
N ASN A 79 5.14 21.83 -11.40
CA ASN A 79 5.75 23.15 -11.24
C ASN A 79 6.47 23.61 -12.52
N VAL A 80 7.16 22.72 -13.23
CA VAL A 80 7.76 23.01 -14.53
C VAL A 80 6.69 23.37 -15.56
N ILE A 81 5.60 22.60 -15.65
CA ILE A 81 4.49 22.88 -16.57
C ILE A 81 3.86 24.25 -16.28
N VAL A 82 3.65 24.58 -15.00
CA VAL A 82 3.10 25.87 -14.58
C VAL A 82 4.04 27.01 -14.95
N ALA A 83 5.35 26.87 -14.71
CA ALA A 83 6.34 27.88 -15.05
C ALA A 83 6.43 28.14 -16.57
N LEU A 84 6.40 27.08 -17.39
CA LEU A 84 6.42 27.18 -18.85
C LEU A 84 5.18 27.84 -19.45
N ARG A 85 4.04 27.83 -18.73
CA ARG A 85 2.78 28.48 -19.17
C ARG A 85 2.68 29.95 -18.74
N ALA A 86 3.56 30.40 -17.85
CA ALA A 86 3.62 31.78 -17.36
C ALA A 86 4.58 32.68 -18.15
N THR A 87 5.23 32.13 -19.20
CA THR A 87 6.10 32.83 -20.15
C THR A 87 5.44 32.93 -21.51
#